data_AF-A0A8C2WT76-F1
#
_entry.id   AF-A0A8C2WT76-F1
#
_cell.length_a   1.000
_cell.length_b   1.000
_cell.length_c   1.000
_cell.angle_alpha   90.00
_cell.angle_beta   90.00
_cell.angle_gamma   90.00
#
_symmetry.space_group_name_H-M   'P 1'
#
loop_
_entity.id
_entity.type
_entity.pdbx_description
1 polymer ?
#
loop_
_entity_poly.entity_id
_entity_poly.type
_entity_poly.pdbx_seq_one_letter_code
_entity_poly.pdbx_strand_id
1 'polypeptide(L)'
;MAHFDTEYQRLEASYSDSPPGEENLLMHVPEGAKSQWHHIENLDLFFQRISFCTYVLYKNGFTCMLLGEIFELVQLLFVVGFTVFLANCVDYDILFANKFVNHTDSSKVTLPDAFLPVDVCSARIRENAFVIFVLIISGVFWLHRLVKFIYNVCCYWEIRSFYINALKMTMSELPYATWQEVQARIVEIQKEHQICIHKKELTELDIYHRILRFKNYMVAMVNKSLLPVRFRLPGLGESVFYTRGLKYNFELIFFWGPGSLFENEWSLKSEYKRGGNRLELADKLASRILWIGIANLLLCPVILVWQILYAFFSYTEVIKREPGSLGARCWSLYGRCYLRHFNELDHELMSRLSKGYKPASKYMNCFLSPLLTVVAKNVAFFAGSLLAVLIALTIYDEDVLSVEHVLSSITLLGVCITVCRSFIPDKHMVFCPEQLLRVILAHIHYMPDHWQGVYSRGANKSSGDRGRRHMFLCPDGHQAAWTPCGEGRTH
;
A
#
# COMPACT_ATOMS: atom_id res chain seq x y z
N MET A 1 13.76 40.58 21.61
CA MET A 1 13.36 39.59 22.64
C MET A 1 12.55 38.51 21.94
N ALA A 2 12.97 37.27 21.74
CA ALA A 2 14.25 36.58 21.90
C ALA A 2 14.28 35.56 20.74
N HIS A 3 15.34 35.60 19.92
CA HIS A 3 15.63 34.54 18.96
C HIS A 3 16.22 33.37 19.76
N PHE A 4 15.57 32.22 19.74
CA PHE A 4 16.18 30.96 20.18
C PHE A 4 16.61 30.19 18.93
N ASP A 5 17.83 30.48 18.48
CA ASP A 5 18.55 29.65 17.53
C ASP A 5 19.08 28.43 18.30
N THR A 6 18.66 27.23 17.92
CA THR A 6 19.28 25.99 18.41
C THR A 6 20.46 25.63 17.50
N GLU A 7 21.60 26.28 17.74
CA GLU A 7 22.88 25.82 17.19
C GLU A 7 23.22 24.44 17.74
N TYR A 8 23.25 23.43 16.87
CA TYR A 8 23.86 22.14 17.19
C TYR A 8 25.37 22.34 17.29
N GLN A 9 25.87 22.39 18.52
CA GLN A 9 27.31 22.42 18.80
C GLN A 9 27.93 21.08 18.36
N ARG A 10 28.78 21.13 17.34
CA ARG A 10 29.55 20.00 16.83
C ARG A 10 30.63 19.66 17.85
N LEU A 11 30.58 18.47 18.45
CA LEU A 11 31.70 17.92 19.22
C LEU A 11 32.88 17.71 18.26
N GLU A 12 33.94 18.49 18.43
CA GLU A 12 35.24 18.25 17.79
C GLU A 12 35.86 17.02 18.44
N ALA A 13 35.73 15.87 17.77
CA ALA A 13 36.56 14.71 18.07
C ALA A 13 37.86 14.85 17.26
N SER A 14 38.99 14.87 17.97
CA SER A 14 40.33 14.93 17.41
C SER A 14 40.56 13.76 16.45
N TYR A 15 41.01 14.08 15.24
CA TYR A 15 41.58 13.11 14.31
C TYR A 15 42.83 12.48 14.95
N SER A 16 42.83 11.16 15.13
CA SER A 16 44.06 10.39 15.29
C SER A 16 44.08 9.27 14.24
N ASP A 17 45.05 9.41 13.34
CA ASP A 17 45.64 8.49 12.38
C ASP A 17 45.07 7.07 12.21
N SER A 18 44.80 6.76 10.95
CA SER A 18 44.65 5.40 10.42
C SER A 18 45.92 4.57 10.65
N PRO A 19 45.85 3.29 11.02
CA PRO A 19 46.96 2.38 10.77
C PRO A 19 46.92 1.90 9.31
N PRO A 20 48.09 1.74 8.66
CA PRO A 20 48.22 1.13 7.35
C PRO A 20 48.19 -0.40 7.46
N GLY A 21 47.74 -1.08 6.41
CA GLY A 21 47.98 -2.50 6.21
C GLY A 21 46.72 -3.37 6.18
N GLU A 22 46.19 -3.57 4.98
CA GLU A 22 45.48 -4.79 4.62
C GLU A 22 46.50 -5.94 4.66
N GLU A 23 46.63 -6.60 5.81
CA GLU A 23 47.09 -7.98 5.85
C GLU A 23 45.91 -8.84 6.28
N ASN A 24 45.64 -9.86 5.48
CA ASN A 24 44.72 -10.94 5.79
C ASN A 24 45.06 -11.53 7.17
N LEU A 25 44.42 -11.02 8.21
CA LEU A 25 44.43 -11.60 9.55
C LEU A 25 43.61 -12.89 9.48
N LEU A 26 44.27 -13.94 9.00
CA LEU A 26 43.84 -15.33 9.13
C LEU A 26 43.83 -15.67 10.63
N MET A 27 42.77 -15.25 11.31
CA MET A 27 42.46 -15.72 12.65
C MET A 27 42.07 -17.19 12.52
N HIS A 28 43.03 -18.08 12.79
CA HIS A 28 42.78 -19.51 12.83
C HIS A 28 41.90 -19.82 14.05
N VAL A 29 40.59 -19.87 13.82
CA VAL A 29 39.62 -20.37 14.80
C VAL A 29 39.68 -21.90 14.76
N PRO A 30 39.85 -22.59 15.90
CA PRO A 30 39.87 -24.05 15.92
C PRO A 30 38.57 -24.61 15.32
N GLU A 31 38.68 -25.71 14.59
CA GLU A 31 37.59 -26.40 13.89
C GLU A 31 36.55 -27.00 14.85
N GLY A 32 35.84 -26.16 15.61
CA GLY A 32 34.56 -26.48 16.22
C GLY A 32 33.47 -26.03 15.25
N ALA A 33 32.85 -26.99 14.56
CA ALA A 33 31.69 -26.85 13.67
C ALA A 33 31.29 -25.41 13.36
N LYS A 34 31.92 -24.80 12.32
CA LYS A 34 31.54 -23.46 11.85
C LYS A 34 30.03 -23.44 11.65
N SER A 35 29.33 -22.72 12.52
CA SER A 35 27.87 -22.66 12.44
C SER A 35 27.50 -22.10 11.07
N GLN A 36 26.47 -22.62 10.43
CA GLN A 36 26.02 -22.19 9.09
C GLN A 36 25.78 -20.67 8.99
N TRP A 37 25.59 -20.02 10.14
CA TRP A 37 25.27 -18.61 10.31
C TRP A 37 26.50 -17.74 10.60
N HIS A 38 27.70 -18.30 10.54
CA HIS A 38 28.93 -17.55 10.72
C HIS A 38 29.19 -16.66 9.50
N HIS A 39 29.20 -15.35 9.73
CA HIS A 39 29.38 -14.31 8.70
C HIS A 39 28.33 -14.28 7.59
N ILE A 40 27.26 -13.53 7.84
CA ILE A 40 26.27 -13.22 6.81
C ILE A 40 26.73 -11.96 6.05
N GLU A 41 26.93 -12.09 4.74
CA GLU A 41 27.40 -10.99 3.88
C GLU A 41 26.43 -9.80 3.87
N ASN A 42 25.12 -10.06 3.81
CA ASN A 42 24.09 -9.04 3.81
C ASN A 42 23.17 -9.13 5.04
N LEU A 43 23.65 -8.53 6.13
CA LEU A 43 22.92 -8.43 7.40
C LEU A 43 21.65 -7.58 7.29
N ASP A 44 21.63 -6.56 6.41
CA ASP A 44 20.50 -5.65 6.31
C ASP A 44 19.30 -6.38 5.71
N LEU A 45 19.49 -7.12 4.61
CA LEU A 45 18.46 -7.99 4.02
C LEU A 45 18.05 -9.13 4.97
N PHE A 46 19.02 -9.73 5.67
CA PHE A 46 18.75 -10.81 6.63
C PHE A 46 17.83 -10.34 7.77
N PHE A 47 18.15 -9.22 8.43
CA PHE A 47 17.30 -8.70 9.51
C PHE A 47 15.95 -8.18 9.02
N GLN A 48 15.90 -7.57 7.83
CA GLN A 48 14.62 -7.19 7.20
C GLN A 48 13.71 -8.41 7.02
N ARG A 49 14.27 -9.52 6.52
CA ARG A 49 13.50 -10.74 6.34
C ARG A 49 13.12 -11.40 7.66
N ILE A 50 13.97 -11.42 8.69
CA ILE A 50 13.62 -11.90 10.05
C ILE A 50 12.46 -11.07 10.62
N SER A 51 12.56 -9.74 10.56
CA SER A 51 11.53 -8.84 11.05
C SER A 51 10.20 -9.03 10.32
N PHE A 52 10.27 -9.14 8.99
CA PHE A 52 9.11 -9.44 8.16
C PHE A 52 8.51 -10.81 8.50
N CYS A 53 9.34 -11.84 8.60
CA CYS A 53 8.92 -13.21 8.91
C CYS A 53 8.25 -13.27 10.29
N THR A 54 8.84 -12.64 11.32
CA THR A 54 8.24 -12.54 12.67
C THR A 54 6.87 -11.89 12.60
N TYR A 55 6.74 -10.77 11.88
CA TYR A 55 5.47 -10.06 11.75
C TYR A 55 4.40 -10.88 11.03
N VAL A 56 4.76 -11.53 9.92
CA VAL A 56 3.82 -12.34 9.14
C VAL A 56 3.47 -13.62 9.89
N LEU A 57 4.43 -14.24 10.60
CA LEU A 57 4.22 -15.43 11.41
C LEU A 57 3.33 -15.14 12.61
N TYR A 58 3.50 -13.99 13.24
CA TYR A 58 2.61 -13.47 14.29
C TYR A 58 1.16 -13.35 13.82
N LYS A 59 0.91 -12.93 12.57
CA LYS A 59 -0.45 -12.73 12.06
C LYS A 59 -1.07 -13.94 11.37
N ASN A 60 -0.29 -14.63 10.54
CA ASN A 60 -0.82 -15.54 9.52
C ASN A 60 -0.10 -16.90 9.48
N GLY A 61 1.13 -17.05 9.98
CA GLY A 61 1.89 -18.32 9.86
C GLY A 61 2.67 -18.47 8.52
N PHE A 62 3.64 -19.39 8.47
CA PHE A 62 4.59 -19.52 7.33
C PHE A 62 3.88 -19.99 6.07
N THR A 63 3.02 -20.99 6.24
CA THR A 63 2.22 -21.56 5.15
C THR A 63 1.32 -20.49 4.53
N CYS A 64 0.73 -19.60 5.33
CA CYS A 64 -0.12 -18.54 4.81
C CYS A 64 0.68 -17.47 4.06
N MET A 65 1.94 -17.24 4.42
CA MET A 65 2.82 -16.36 3.66
C MET A 65 3.12 -16.95 2.28
N LEU A 66 3.52 -18.22 2.23
CA LEU A 66 3.78 -18.93 0.98
C LEU A 66 2.53 -18.97 0.10
N LEU A 67 1.39 -19.31 0.71
CA LEU A 67 0.10 -19.39 0.03
C LEU A 67 -0.36 -18.01 -0.47
N GLY A 68 -0.08 -16.94 0.27
CA GLY A 68 -0.33 -15.56 -0.15
C GLY A 68 0.41 -15.21 -1.43
N GLU A 69 1.73 -15.41 -1.46
CA GLU A 69 2.56 -15.16 -2.65
C GLU A 69 2.14 -16.03 -3.85
N ILE A 70 1.79 -17.31 -3.61
CA ILE A 70 1.24 -18.20 -4.66
C ILE A 70 -0.07 -17.65 -5.21
N PHE A 71 -1.01 -17.24 -4.35
CA PHE A 71 -2.26 -16.68 -4.81
C PHE A 71 -2.07 -15.37 -5.57
N GLU A 72 -1.09 -14.54 -5.22
CA GLU A 72 -0.81 -13.34 -6.00
C GLU A 72 -0.24 -13.64 -7.40
N LEU A 73 0.53 -14.72 -7.56
CA LEU A 73 0.97 -15.21 -8.88
C LEU A 73 -0.20 -15.76 -9.70
N VAL A 74 -1.09 -16.53 -9.04
CA VAL A 74 -2.30 -17.08 -9.68
C VAL A 74 -3.27 -15.98 -10.08
N GLN A 75 -3.45 -14.95 -9.24
CA GLN A 75 -4.30 -13.79 -9.54
C GLN A 75 -3.83 -13.07 -10.81
N LEU A 76 -2.52 -12.88 -10.98
CA LEU A 76 -1.97 -12.27 -12.20
C LEU A 76 -2.31 -13.09 -13.45
N LEU A 77 -2.14 -14.42 -13.40
CA LEU A 77 -2.51 -15.31 -14.51
C LEU A 77 -4.01 -15.28 -14.78
N PHE A 78 -4.83 -15.31 -13.72
CA PHE A 78 -6.28 -15.29 -13.83
C PHE A 78 -6.76 -14.00 -14.49
N VAL A 79 -6.30 -12.83 -14.03
CA VAL A 79 -6.71 -11.53 -14.59
C VAL A 79 -6.34 -11.44 -16.07
N VAL A 80 -5.11 -11.78 -16.44
CA VAL A 80 -4.67 -11.72 -17.84
C VAL A 80 -5.41 -12.75 -18.70
N GLY A 81 -5.44 -14.00 -18.26
CA GLY A 81 -6.07 -15.10 -19.00
C GLY A 81 -7.57 -14.91 -19.18
N PHE A 82 -8.28 -14.51 -18.13
CA PHE A 82 -9.72 -14.26 -18.17
C PHE A 82 -10.06 -13.05 -19.05
N THR A 83 -9.26 -11.99 -19.01
CA THR A 83 -9.46 -10.82 -19.89
C THR A 83 -9.27 -11.20 -21.36
N VAL A 84 -8.23 -11.96 -21.69
CA VAL A 84 -7.98 -12.42 -23.06
C VAL A 84 -9.08 -13.37 -23.54
N PHE A 85 -9.57 -14.25 -22.65
CA PHE A 85 -10.70 -15.14 -22.92
C PHE A 85 -11.98 -14.35 -23.25
N LEU A 86 -12.37 -13.39 -22.41
CA LEU A 86 -13.54 -12.54 -22.64
C LEU A 86 -13.42 -11.75 -23.95
N ALA A 87 -12.24 -11.22 -24.25
CA ALA A 87 -12.04 -10.39 -25.43
C ALA A 87 -12.03 -11.17 -26.77
N ASN A 88 -11.64 -12.46 -26.76
CA ASN A 88 -11.40 -13.19 -28.02
C ASN A 88 -12.23 -14.49 -28.15
N CYS A 89 -12.53 -15.19 -27.06
CA CYS A 89 -13.18 -16.51 -27.10
C CYS A 89 -14.71 -16.47 -26.90
N VAL A 90 -15.29 -15.33 -26.55
CA VAL A 90 -16.74 -15.21 -26.31
C VAL A 90 -17.40 -14.55 -27.52
N ASP A 91 -18.43 -15.20 -28.07
CA ASP A 91 -19.32 -14.63 -29.08
C ASP A 91 -20.47 -13.88 -28.41
N TYR A 92 -20.32 -12.55 -28.33
CA TYR A 92 -21.32 -11.68 -27.73
C TYR A 92 -22.61 -11.57 -28.55
N ASP A 93 -22.59 -11.87 -29.85
CA ASP A 93 -23.80 -11.82 -30.68
C ASP A 93 -24.76 -12.96 -30.36
N ILE A 94 -24.22 -14.15 -30.05
CA ILE A 94 -24.99 -15.29 -29.53
C ILE A 94 -25.45 -15.01 -28.09
N LEU A 95 -24.54 -14.48 -27.25
CA LEU A 95 -24.84 -14.22 -25.83
C LEU A 95 -25.94 -13.16 -25.64
N PHE A 96 -25.96 -12.11 -26.47
CA PHE A 96 -26.98 -11.06 -26.43
C PHE A 96 -28.21 -11.37 -27.29
N ALA A 97 -28.32 -12.59 -27.83
CA ALA A 97 -29.42 -13.04 -28.67
C ALA A 97 -29.63 -12.20 -29.95
N ASN A 98 -28.58 -11.54 -30.44
CA ASN A 98 -28.58 -10.91 -31.78
C ASN A 98 -28.55 -11.98 -32.88
N LYS A 99 -28.02 -13.17 -32.58
CA LYS A 99 -27.96 -14.33 -33.47
C LYS A 99 -28.60 -15.54 -32.79
N PHE A 100 -29.64 -16.09 -33.41
CA PHE A 100 -30.30 -17.30 -32.92
C PHE A 100 -29.46 -18.55 -33.27
N VAL A 101 -29.24 -19.40 -32.27
CA VAL A 101 -28.66 -20.73 -32.46
C VAL A 101 -29.82 -21.70 -32.67
N ASN A 102 -29.81 -22.40 -33.81
CA ASN A 102 -30.82 -23.41 -34.13
C ASN A 102 -30.57 -24.68 -33.32
N HIS A 103 -30.99 -24.70 -32.06
CA HIS A 103 -31.13 -25.94 -31.30
C HIS A 103 -32.49 -26.55 -31.62
N THR A 104 -32.50 -27.81 -32.07
CA THR A 104 -33.73 -28.53 -32.46
C THR A 104 -34.64 -28.87 -31.27
N ASP A 105 -34.13 -28.85 -30.03
CA ASP A 105 -34.87 -29.37 -28.86
C ASP A 105 -34.90 -28.44 -27.62
N SER A 106 -34.29 -27.25 -27.67
CA SER A 106 -34.51 -26.23 -26.62
C SER A 106 -34.21 -24.82 -27.10
N SER A 107 -35.15 -23.89 -26.90
CA SER A 107 -35.07 -22.49 -27.37
C SER A 107 -34.21 -21.57 -26.50
N LYS A 108 -33.54 -22.10 -25.46
CA LYS A 108 -32.75 -21.32 -24.51
C LYS A 108 -31.26 -21.44 -24.84
N VAL A 109 -30.64 -20.31 -25.17
CA VAL A 109 -29.18 -20.20 -25.38
C VAL A 109 -28.47 -20.59 -24.10
N THR A 110 -27.56 -21.56 -24.17
CA THR A 110 -26.73 -21.97 -23.04
C THR A 110 -25.39 -21.24 -23.06
N LEU A 111 -24.75 -21.04 -21.90
CA LEU A 111 -23.43 -20.38 -21.82
C LEU A 111 -22.36 -21.02 -22.71
N PRO A 112 -22.27 -22.37 -22.81
CA PRO A 112 -21.32 -23.01 -23.73
C PRO A 112 -21.55 -22.69 -25.21
N ASP A 113 -22.78 -22.37 -25.62
CA ASP A 113 -23.09 -22.01 -27.01
C ASP A 113 -22.43 -20.68 -27.43
N ALA A 114 -22.14 -19.80 -26.47
CA ALA A 114 -21.46 -18.54 -26.70
C ALA A 114 -19.92 -18.69 -26.69
N PHE A 115 -19.38 -19.84 -26.27
CA PHE A 115 -17.95 -20.08 -26.25
C PHE A 115 -17.48 -20.65 -27.58
N LEU A 116 -16.54 -19.94 -28.21
CA LEU A 116 -15.95 -20.41 -29.47
C LEU A 116 -15.14 -21.70 -29.24
N PRO A 117 -15.12 -22.62 -30.22
CA PRO A 117 -14.23 -23.78 -30.19
C PRO A 117 -12.77 -23.36 -30.01
N VAL A 118 -11.99 -24.18 -29.30
CA VAL A 118 -10.60 -23.87 -28.92
C VAL A 118 -9.74 -23.53 -30.15
N ASP A 119 -9.93 -24.25 -31.26
CA ASP A 119 -9.18 -24.02 -32.50
C ASP A 119 -9.42 -22.62 -33.07
N VAL A 120 -10.69 -22.20 -33.13
CA VAL A 120 -11.10 -20.87 -33.63
C VAL A 120 -10.63 -19.78 -32.69
N CYS A 121 -10.76 -19.97 -31.37
CA CYS A 121 -10.27 -18.96 -30.43
C CYS A 121 -8.74 -18.80 -30.52
N SER A 122 -8.00 -19.91 -30.60
CA SER A 122 -6.54 -19.87 -30.71
C SER A 122 -6.08 -19.18 -32.01
N ALA A 123 -6.79 -19.39 -33.12
CA ALA A 123 -6.55 -18.70 -34.39
C ALA A 123 -6.79 -17.19 -34.25
N ARG A 124 -7.90 -16.76 -33.65
CA ARG A 124 -8.21 -15.34 -33.44
C ARG A 124 -7.19 -14.65 -32.53
N ILE A 125 -6.72 -15.32 -31.48
CA ILE A 125 -5.63 -14.82 -30.63
C ILE A 125 -4.33 -14.69 -31.44
N ARG A 126 -4.02 -15.66 -32.31
CA ARG A 126 -2.82 -15.64 -33.15
C ARG A 126 -2.87 -14.55 -34.24
N GLU A 127 -4.06 -14.21 -34.74
CA GLU A 127 -4.24 -13.14 -35.71
C GLU A 127 -4.10 -11.74 -35.07
N ASN A 128 -4.43 -11.61 -33.78
CA ASN A 128 -4.37 -10.35 -33.07
C ASN A 128 -2.98 -10.06 -32.49
N ALA A 129 -2.13 -9.40 -33.29
CA ALA A 129 -0.76 -9.03 -32.92
C ALA A 129 -0.67 -8.23 -31.61
N PHE A 130 -1.66 -7.37 -31.32
CA PHE A 130 -1.69 -6.59 -30.08
C PHE A 130 -1.88 -7.47 -28.85
N VAL A 131 -2.80 -8.45 -28.91
CA VAL A 131 -3.02 -9.41 -27.82
C VAL A 131 -1.79 -10.25 -27.57
N ILE A 132 -1.12 -10.72 -28.63
CA ILE A 132 0.14 -11.46 -28.52
C ILE A 132 1.22 -10.63 -27.82
N PHE A 133 1.38 -9.36 -28.22
CA PHE A 133 2.36 -8.47 -27.60
C PHE A 133 2.11 -8.29 -26.10
N VAL A 134 0.85 -8.07 -25.70
CA VAL A 134 0.45 -7.98 -24.28
C VAL A 134 0.70 -9.28 -23.53
N LEU A 135 0.42 -10.44 -24.15
CA LEU A 135 0.68 -11.75 -23.58
C LEU A 135 2.18 -12.00 -23.37
N ILE A 136 3.04 -11.59 -24.30
CA ILE A 136 4.50 -11.72 -24.18
C ILE A 136 5.01 -10.87 -23.00
N ILE A 137 4.63 -9.59 -22.93
CA ILE A 137 5.04 -8.72 -21.82
C ILE A 137 4.56 -9.29 -20.48
N SER A 138 3.30 -9.71 -20.41
CA SER A 138 2.72 -10.29 -19.19
C SER A 138 3.41 -11.60 -18.80
N GLY A 139 3.78 -12.43 -19.78
CA GLY A 139 4.51 -13.68 -19.57
C GLY A 139 5.92 -13.46 -19.04
N VAL A 140 6.67 -12.49 -19.60
CA VAL A 140 8.00 -12.12 -19.09
C VAL A 140 7.91 -11.56 -17.67
N PHE A 141 6.94 -10.69 -17.40
CA PHE A 141 6.72 -10.13 -16.06
C PHE A 141 6.33 -11.21 -15.05
N TRP A 142 5.45 -12.14 -15.43
CA TRP A 142 5.07 -13.27 -14.60
C TRP A 142 6.25 -14.20 -14.31
N LEU A 143 7.07 -14.52 -15.32
CA LEU A 143 8.26 -15.34 -15.16
C LEU A 143 9.28 -14.69 -14.22
N HIS A 144 9.55 -13.40 -14.39
CA HIS A 144 10.41 -12.64 -13.47
C HIS A 144 9.88 -12.70 -12.03
N ARG A 145 8.56 -12.56 -11.84
CA ARG A 145 7.94 -12.65 -10.52
C ARG A 145 8.02 -14.08 -9.95
N LEU A 146 7.87 -15.11 -10.77
CA LEU A 146 8.04 -16.51 -10.36
C LEU A 146 9.47 -16.79 -9.90
N VAL A 147 10.48 -16.34 -10.65
CA VAL A 147 11.90 -16.49 -10.27
C VAL A 147 12.16 -15.80 -8.93
N LYS A 148 11.66 -14.56 -8.77
CA LYS A 148 11.77 -13.83 -7.50
C LYS A 148 11.07 -14.55 -6.34
N PHE A 149 9.90 -15.14 -6.59
CA PHE A 149 9.19 -15.95 -5.61
C PHE A 149 10.01 -17.16 -5.19
N ILE A 150 10.54 -17.94 -6.13
CA ILE A 150 11.38 -19.13 -5.83
C ILE A 150 12.59 -18.71 -4.99
N TYR A 151 13.28 -17.64 -5.40
CA TYR A 151 14.41 -17.10 -4.64
C TYR A 151 14.01 -16.72 -3.21
N ASN A 152 12.90 -16.00 -3.05
CA ASN A 152 12.37 -15.63 -1.75
C ASN A 152 12.03 -16.85 -0.89
N VAL A 153 11.42 -17.90 -1.46
CA VAL A 153 11.11 -19.15 -0.74
C VAL A 153 12.37 -19.81 -0.21
N CYS A 154 13.43 -19.92 -1.03
CA CYS A 154 14.72 -20.45 -0.58
C CYS A 154 15.28 -19.64 0.60
N CYS A 155 15.26 -18.31 0.49
CA CYS A 155 15.73 -17.44 1.56
C CYS A 155 14.86 -17.48 2.83
N TYR A 156 13.55 -17.64 2.71
CA TYR A 156 12.67 -17.80 3.86
C TYR A 156 12.84 -19.16 4.53
N TRP A 157 13.18 -20.20 3.75
CA TRP A 157 13.53 -21.51 4.29
C TRP A 157 14.81 -21.47 5.11
N GLU A 158 15.82 -20.73 4.64
CA GLU A 158 17.04 -20.46 5.38
C GLU A 158 16.72 -19.75 6.70
N ILE A 159 15.88 -18.72 6.69
CA ILE A 159 15.46 -18.02 7.92
C ILE A 159 14.67 -18.93 8.86
N ARG A 160 13.82 -19.80 8.33
CA ARG A 160 13.13 -20.82 9.13
C ARG A 160 14.14 -21.74 9.83
N SER A 161 15.19 -22.15 9.13
CA SER A 161 16.30 -22.92 9.73
C SER A 161 17.00 -22.13 10.84
N PHE A 162 17.22 -20.83 10.65
CA PHE A 162 17.78 -19.94 11.67
C PHE A 162 16.91 -19.88 12.94
N TYR A 163 15.59 -19.77 12.80
CA TYR A 163 14.67 -19.79 13.95
C TYR A 163 14.73 -21.09 14.75
N ILE A 164 14.74 -22.23 14.06
CA ILE A 164 14.70 -23.55 14.71
C ILE A 164 16.06 -23.88 15.33
N ASN A 165 17.14 -23.68 14.58
CA ASN A 165 18.46 -24.17 14.95
C ASN A 165 19.27 -23.18 15.80
N ALA A 166 19.21 -21.87 15.49
CA ALA A 166 19.96 -20.85 16.22
C ALA A 166 19.12 -20.25 17.36
N LEU A 167 17.92 -19.75 17.05
CA LEU A 167 17.03 -19.12 18.05
C LEU A 167 16.36 -20.11 19.02
N LYS A 168 16.43 -21.41 18.71
CA LYS A 168 15.80 -22.49 19.48
C LYS A 168 14.31 -22.21 19.73
N MET A 169 13.62 -21.68 18.71
CA MET A 169 12.19 -21.37 18.75
C MET A 169 11.45 -22.30 17.78
N THR A 170 10.39 -22.94 18.28
CA THR A 170 9.55 -23.76 17.40
C THR A 170 8.65 -22.88 16.53
N MET A 171 8.30 -23.36 15.32
CA MET A 171 7.41 -22.62 14.43
C MET A 171 6.00 -22.41 15.01
N SER A 172 5.59 -23.23 15.97
CA SER A 172 4.32 -23.13 16.71
C SER A 172 4.33 -22.07 17.81
N GLU A 173 5.49 -21.75 18.39
CA GLU A 173 5.63 -20.72 19.42
C GLU A 173 5.71 -19.31 18.83
N LEU A 174 6.27 -19.21 17.62
CA LEU A 174 6.55 -17.92 17.00
C LEU A 174 5.32 -17.00 16.82
N PRO A 175 4.10 -17.49 16.55
CA PRO A 175 2.91 -16.64 16.53
C PRO A 175 2.59 -15.93 17.85
N TYR A 176 3.08 -16.48 18.97
CA TYR A 176 2.86 -15.92 20.31
C TYR A 176 4.05 -15.09 20.81
N ALA A 177 5.20 -15.20 20.14
CA ALA A 177 6.39 -14.45 20.47
C ALA A 177 6.25 -12.98 20.06
N THR A 178 6.71 -12.08 20.93
CA THR A 178 6.79 -10.65 20.59
C THR A 178 8.07 -10.35 19.83
N TRP A 179 8.08 -9.30 19.01
CA TRP A 179 9.31 -8.85 18.34
C TRP A 179 10.45 -8.57 19.34
N GLN A 180 10.12 -8.02 20.50
CA GLN A 180 11.11 -7.72 21.56
C GLN A 180 11.80 -8.99 22.07
N GLU A 181 11.05 -10.08 22.24
CA GLU A 181 11.61 -11.37 22.65
C GLU A 181 12.52 -11.96 21.58
N VAL A 182 12.10 -11.92 20.31
CA VAL A 182 12.92 -12.36 19.17
C VAL A 182 14.20 -11.53 19.08
N GLN A 183 14.09 -10.21 19.23
CA GLN A 183 15.22 -9.29 19.20
C GLN A 183 16.22 -9.56 20.32
N ALA A 184 15.75 -9.76 21.55
CA ALA A 184 16.60 -10.09 22.69
C ALA A 184 17.40 -11.37 22.44
N ARG A 185 16.75 -12.42 21.95
CA ARG A 185 17.44 -13.69 21.61
C ARG A 185 18.46 -13.52 20.49
N ILE A 186 18.20 -12.68 19.48
CA ILE A 186 19.18 -12.38 18.42
C ILE A 186 20.43 -11.72 19.01
N VAL A 187 20.26 -10.78 19.94
CA VAL A 187 21.37 -10.10 20.63
C VAL A 187 22.19 -11.08 21.48
N GLU A 188 21.54 -12.02 22.16
CA GLU A 188 22.21 -13.07 22.93
C GLU A 188 23.03 -14.02 22.05
N ILE A 189 22.42 -14.51 20.96
CA ILE A 189 23.02 -15.46 20.01
C ILE A 189 24.21 -14.88 19.26
N GLN A 190 24.27 -13.55 19.09
CA GLN A 190 25.44 -12.90 18.49
C GLN A 190 26.73 -13.24 19.25
N LYS A 191 26.67 -13.46 20.57
CA LYS A 191 27.84 -13.84 21.38
C LYS A 191 28.36 -15.25 21.06
N GLU A 192 27.46 -16.14 20.64
CA GLU A 192 27.77 -17.55 20.36
C GLU A 192 28.10 -17.79 18.88
N HIS A 193 27.29 -17.24 17.97
CA HIS A 193 27.35 -17.55 16.54
C HIS A 193 28.11 -16.52 15.68
N GLN A 194 28.42 -15.34 16.24
CA GLN A 194 29.10 -14.22 15.55
C GLN A 194 28.51 -13.95 14.14
N ILE A 195 27.22 -13.65 14.09
CA ILE A 195 26.50 -13.36 12.85
C ILE A 195 27.09 -12.10 12.17
N CYS A 196 27.46 -11.10 12.98
CA CYS A 196 28.23 -9.94 12.56
C CYS A 196 29.72 -10.10 12.96
N ILE A 197 30.64 -10.14 11.99
CA ILE A 197 32.09 -10.21 12.29
C ILE A 197 32.60 -8.88 12.85
N HIS A 198 32.20 -7.76 12.26
CA HIS A 198 32.81 -6.45 12.54
C HIS A 198 32.48 -5.90 13.93
N LYS A 199 31.47 -6.46 14.62
CA LYS A 199 31.06 -6.00 15.94
C LYS A 199 30.80 -7.18 16.86
N LYS A 200 31.59 -7.29 17.93
CA LYS A 200 31.50 -8.39 18.92
C LYS A 200 30.13 -8.45 19.60
N GLU A 201 29.52 -7.30 19.87
CA GLU A 201 28.20 -7.20 20.49
C GLU A 201 27.26 -6.38 19.60
N LEU A 202 26.12 -6.96 19.25
CA LEU A 202 25.07 -6.28 18.50
C LEU A 202 24.09 -5.65 19.49
N THR A 203 23.77 -4.37 19.29
CA THR A 203 22.75 -3.71 20.11
C THR A 203 21.37 -3.81 19.46
N GLU A 204 20.31 -3.64 20.25
CA GLU A 204 18.96 -3.55 19.75
C GLU A 204 18.82 -2.46 18.67
N LEU A 205 19.39 -1.28 18.93
CA LEU A 205 19.37 -0.14 18.02
C LEU A 205 20.06 -0.44 16.68
N ASP A 206 21.15 -1.22 16.67
CA ASP A 206 21.80 -1.62 15.43
C ASP A 206 20.85 -2.42 14.54
N ILE A 207 20.04 -3.32 15.13
CA ILE A 207 19.06 -4.11 14.40
C ILE A 207 18.00 -3.18 13.77
N TYR A 208 17.48 -2.21 14.52
CA TYR A 208 16.54 -1.22 13.98
C TYR A 208 17.15 -0.42 12.83
N HIS A 209 18.38 0.07 12.98
CA HIS A 209 19.07 0.83 11.93
C HIS A 209 19.26 0.03 10.65
N ARG A 210 19.56 -1.28 10.75
CA ARG A 210 19.70 -2.17 9.59
C ARG A 210 18.36 -2.45 8.90
N ILE A 211 17.30 -2.70 9.67
CA ILE A 211 15.96 -2.95 9.13
C ILE A 211 15.38 -1.69 8.46
N LEU A 212 15.58 -0.53 9.08
CA LEU A 212 14.86 0.70 8.75
C LEU A 212 15.68 1.73 7.98
N ARG A 213 16.93 1.40 7.59
CA ARG A 213 17.87 2.32 6.90
C ARG A 213 17.20 3.20 5.85
N PHE A 214 16.64 2.59 4.81
CA PHE A 214 16.01 3.34 3.71
C PHE A 214 14.66 3.95 4.09
N LYS A 215 13.91 3.34 5.02
CA LYS A 215 12.64 3.91 5.50
C LYS A 215 12.86 5.20 6.28
N ASN A 216 13.90 5.28 7.09
CA ASN A 216 14.29 6.50 7.80
C ASN A 216 14.66 7.63 6.83
N TYR A 217 15.38 7.33 5.73
CA TYR A 217 15.62 8.30 4.67
C TYR A 217 14.33 8.81 4.04
N MET A 218 13.39 7.91 3.71
CA MET A 218 12.09 8.31 3.15
C MET A 218 11.29 9.20 4.11
N VAL A 219 11.24 8.86 5.40
CA VAL A 219 10.58 9.70 6.42
C VAL A 219 11.24 11.08 6.49
N ALA A 220 12.57 11.15 6.54
CA ALA A 220 13.29 12.41 6.57
C ALA A 220 13.03 13.27 5.32
N MET A 221 13.05 12.68 4.13
CA MET A 221 12.85 13.39 2.87
C MET A 221 11.41 13.92 2.73
N VAL A 222 10.41 13.15 3.15
CA VAL A 222 9.00 13.61 3.17
C VAL A 222 8.80 14.73 4.19
N ASN A 223 9.31 14.57 5.41
CA ASN A 223 9.13 15.56 6.48
C ASN A 223 9.86 16.88 6.17
N LYS A 224 11.01 16.82 5.50
CA LYS A 224 11.75 18.01 5.02
C LYS A 224 11.21 18.59 3.71
N SER A 225 10.11 18.05 3.18
CA SER A 225 9.49 18.49 1.92
C SER A 225 10.46 18.50 0.73
N LEU A 226 11.42 17.56 0.69
CA LEU A 226 12.37 17.42 -0.42
C LEU A 226 11.75 16.71 -1.64
N LEU A 227 10.68 15.95 -1.41
CA LEU A 227 9.98 15.22 -2.46
C LEU A 227 8.77 16.04 -2.94
N PRO A 228 8.54 16.16 -4.27
CA PRO A 228 7.43 16.92 -4.83
C PRO A 228 6.13 16.13 -4.70
N VAL A 229 5.55 16.11 -3.49
CA VAL A 229 4.29 15.40 -3.20
C VAL A 229 3.09 16.35 -3.07
N ARG A 230 3.33 17.66 -2.95
CA ARG A 230 2.27 18.68 -2.81
C ARG A 230 2.13 19.46 -4.12
N PHE A 231 0.91 19.55 -4.62
CA PHE A 231 0.57 20.24 -5.87
C PHE A 231 -0.57 21.21 -5.63
N ARG A 232 -0.52 22.39 -6.24
CA ARG A 232 -1.65 23.34 -6.25
C ARG A 232 -2.42 23.19 -7.54
N LEU A 233 -3.61 22.61 -7.45
CA LEU A 233 -4.49 22.41 -8.60
C LEU A 233 -5.52 23.55 -8.69
N PRO A 234 -5.77 24.10 -9.90
CA PRO A 234 -6.81 25.12 -10.07
C PRO A 234 -8.18 24.53 -9.68
N GLY A 235 -8.91 25.23 -8.81
CA GLY A 235 -10.23 24.83 -8.32
C GLY A 235 -10.25 23.86 -7.12
N LEU A 236 -9.26 22.97 -6.99
CA LEU A 236 -9.17 21.99 -5.90
C LEU A 236 -8.27 22.44 -4.73
N GLY A 237 -7.39 23.43 -4.95
CA GLY A 237 -6.46 23.94 -3.94
C GLY A 237 -5.21 23.06 -3.81
N GLU A 238 -4.61 23.03 -2.61
CA GLU A 238 -3.47 22.16 -2.33
C GLU A 238 -3.90 20.70 -2.21
N SER A 239 -3.32 19.86 -3.06
CA SER A 239 -3.55 18.42 -3.13
C SER A 239 -2.24 17.68 -2.92
N VAL A 240 -2.30 16.56 -2.19
CA VAL A 240 -1.13 15.72 -1.95
C VAL A 240 -1.24 14.43 -2.77
N PHE A 241 -0.26 14.20 -3.64
CA PHE A 241 -0.20 13.04 -4.50
C PHE A 241 1.02 12.19 -4.14
N TYR A 242 0.77 11.13 -3.38
CA TYR A 242 1.80 10.18 -2.99
C TYR A 242 1.26 8.75 -3.04
N THR A 243 1.53 8.08 -4.16
CA THR A 243 1.02 6.73 -4.47
C THR A 243 2.10 5.68 -4.27
N ARG A 244 1.71 4.40 -4.22
CA ARG A 244 2.65 3.27 -4.13
C ARG A 244 3.65 3.26 -5.31
N GLY A 245 3.18 3.57 -6.52
CA GLY A 245 4.02 3.65 -7.71
C GLY A 245 5.04 4.80 -7.64
N LEU A 246 4.64 5.97 -7.13
CA LEU A 246 5.56 7.09 -6.95
C LEU A 246 6.61 6.79 -5.86
N LYS A 247 6.19 6.20 -4.74
CA LYS A 247 7.09 5.73 -3.68
C LYS A 247 8.12 4.73 -4.22
N TYR A 248 7.68 3.73 -4.98
CA TYR A 248 8.56 2.73 -5.61
C TYR A 248 9.58 3.40 -6.54
N ASN A 249 9.15 4.38 -7.34
CA ASN A 249 10.06 5.14 -8.19
C ASN A 249 11.10 5.93 -7.39
N PHE A 250 10.71 6.55 -6.27
CA PHE A 250 11.70 7.21 -5.40
C PHE A 250 12.69 6.22 -4.79
N GLU A 251 12.24 5.05 -4.32
CA GLU A 251 13.14 4.01 -3.79
C GLU A 251 14.08 3.48 -4.88
N LEU A 252 13.58 3.29 -6.10
CA LEU A 252 14.37 2.93 -7.28
C LEU A 252 15.39 4.00 -7.64
N ILE A 253 15.01 5.28 -7.62
CA ILE A 253 15.91 6.40 -7.92
C ILE A 253 16.99 6.52 -6.82
N PHE A 254 16.63 6.44 -5.54
CA PHE A 254 17.60 6.78 -4.49
C PHE A 254 18.43 5.58 -4.01
N PHE A 255 17.82 4.40 -3.90
CA PHE A 255 18.42 3.29 -3.15
C PHE A 255 18.76 2.08 -4.02
N TRP A 256 17.94 1.76 -5.03
CA TRP A 256 18.10 0.51 -5.79
C TRP A 256 18.74 0.69 -7.17
N GLY A 257 19.46 -0.34 -7.61
CA GLY A 257 20.11 -0.41 -8.92
C GLY A 257 21.55 0.13 -8.95
N PRO A 258 22.31 -0.18 -10.01
CA PRO A 258 23.76 0.11 -10.08
C PRO A 258 24.08 1.62 -10.08
N GLY A 259 23.14 2.43 -10.58
CA GLY A 259 23.26 3.89 -10.60
C GLY A 259 22.79 4.60 -9.33
N SER A 260 22.45 3.87 -8.25
CA SER A 260 21.96 4.45 -6.99
C SER A 260 23.02 5.22 -6.22
N LEU A 261 22.58 6.00 -5.22
CA LEU A 261 23.49 6.77 -4.38
C LEU A 261 24.31 5.83 -3.47
N PHE A 262 23.77 4.66 -3.19
CA PHE A 262 24.38 3.62 -2.39
C PHE A 262 25.27 2.75 -3.27
N GLU A 263 26.48 2.47 -2.80
CA GLU A 263 27.42 1.56 -3.46
C GLU A 263 27.00 0.11 -3.21
N ASN A 264 26.77 -0.17 -1.92
CA ASN A 264 26.19 -1.41 -1.39
C ASN A 264 24.97 -1.03 -0.54
N GLU A 265 24.17 -2.01 -0.10
CA GLU A 265 22.95 -1.74 0.66
C GLU A 265 23.15 -0.93 1.96
N TRP A 266 24.37 -0.87 2.50
CA TRP A 266 24.69 -0.15 3.73
C TRP A 266 25.56 1.10 3.56
N SER A 267 26.30 1.25 2.46
CA SER A 267 27.31 2.31 2.29
C SER A 267 26.96 3.25 1.16
N LEU A 268 26.96 4.56 1.45
CA LEU A 268 26.84 5.61 0.45
C LEU A 268 28.17 5.75 -0.31
N LYS A 269 28.11 5.90 -1.64
CA LYS A 269 29.30 6.16 -2.46
C LYS A 269 30.07 7.36 -1.92
N SER A 270 31.40 7.25 -1.88
CA SER A 270 32.29 8.24 -1.26
C SER A 270 32.18 9.64 -1.89
N GLU A 271 31.82 9.72 -3.16
CA GLU A 271 31.58 10.96 -3.91
C GLU A 271 30.50 11.84 -3.28
N TYR A 272 29.42 11.26 -2.74
CA TYR A 272 28.32 12.02 -2.13
C TYR A 272 28.64 12.54 -0.72
N LYS A 273 29.78 12.14 -0.13
CA LYS A 273 30.23 12.63 1.19
C LYS A 273 31.01 13.95 1.09
N ARG A 274 31.45 14.32 -0.10
CA ARG A 274 32.29 15.51 -0.35
C ARG A 274 31.48 16.60 -1.04
N GLY A 275 31.68 17.86 -0.64
CA GLY A 275 30.94 19.01 -1.20
C GLY A 275 31.45 19.50 -2.57
N GLY A 276 32.66 19.12 -3.00
CA GLY A 276 33.31 19.67 -4.18
C GLY A 276 32.56 19.44 -5.50
N ASN A 277 32.04 18.23 -5.72
CA ASN A 277 31.44 17.83 -7.00
C ASN A 277 29.90 17.91 -6.98
N ARG A 278 29.32 18.77 -6.13
CA ARG A 278 27.86 18.79 -5.89
C ARG A 278 27.05 19.03 -7.16
N LEU A 279 27.51 19.91 -8.06
CA LEU A 279 26.80 20.23 -9.30
C LEU A 279 26.83 19.05 -10.28
N GLU A 280 28.01 18.44 -10.48
CA GLU A 280 28.16 17.28 -11.36
C GLU A 280 27.32 16.08 -10.88
N LEU A 281 27.29 15.83 -9.56
CA LEU A 281 26.45 14.79 -8.97
C LEU A 281 24.96 15.09 -9.10
N ALA A 282 24.57 16.38 -9.00
CA ALA A 282 23.19 16.79 -9.23
C ALA A 282 22.77 16.55 -10.70
N ASP A 283 23.63 16.84 -11.67
CA ASP A 283 23.36 16.60 -13.10
C ASP A 283 23.26 15.11 -13.43
N LYS A 284 24.11 14.28 -12.82
CA LYS A 284 24.03 12.81 -12.90
C LYS A 284 22.70 12.30 -12.36
N LEU A 285 22.27 12.79 -11.19
CA LEU A 285 20.99 12.42 -10.60
C LEU A 285 19.81 12.91 -11.46
N ALA A 286 19.86 14.13 -11.99
CA ALA A 286 18.83 14.68 -12.87
C ALA A 286 18.67 13.85 -14.15
N SER A 287 19.79 13.48 -14.79
CA SER A 287 19.80 12.61 -15.97
C SER A 287 19.17 11.24 -15.68
N ARG A 288 19.46 10.68 -14.50
CA ARG A 288 18.86 9.40 -14.08
C ARG A 288 17.36 9.51 -13.83
N ILE A 289 16.90 10.57 -13.17
CA ILE A 289 15.47 10.85 -12.98
C ILE A 289 14.77 10.99 -14.33
N LEU A 290 15.39 11.66 -15.31
CA LEU A 290 14.86 11.80 -16.66
C LEU A 290 14.66 10.43 -17.35
N TRP A 291 15.69 9.57 -17.36
CA TRP A 291 15.60 8.25 -17.99
C TRP A 291 14.56 7.33 -17.31
N ILE A 292 14.47 7.36 -15.99
CA ILE A 292 13.44 6.63 -15.25
C ILE A 292 12.04 7.20 -15.56
N GLY A 293 11.92 8.53 -15.70
CA GLY A 293 10.70 9.20 -16.13
C GLY A 293 10.25 8.77 -17.53
N ILE A 294 11.17 8.73 -18.50
CA ILE A 294 10.91 8.26 -19.87
C ILE A 294 10.47 6.79 -19.86
N ALA A 295 11.13 5.94 -19.08
CA ALA A 295 10.75 4.53 -18.95
C ALA A 295 9.33 4.37 -18.37
N ASN A 296 8.96 5.14 -17.33
CA ASN A 296 7.59 5.13 -16.79
C ASN A 296 6.56 5.64 -17.81
N LEU A 297 6.91 6.64 -18.62
CA LEU A 297 6.01 7.15 -19.67
C LEU A 297 5.75 6.09 -20.75
N LEU A 298 6.79 5.36 -21.16
CA LEU A 298 6.67 4.26 -22.12
C LEU A 298 5.82 3.10 -21.57
N LEU A 299 5.98 2.77 -20.28
CA LEU A 299 5.22 1.70 -19.61
C LEU A 299 3.81 2.13 -19.16
N CYS A 300 3.50 3.42 -19.20
CA CYS A 300 2.23 4.00 -18.78
C CYS A 300 0.98 3.26 -19.33
N PRO A 301 0.84 3.01 -20.66
CA PRO A 301 -0.35 2.34 -21.18
C PRO A 301 -0.54 0.93 -20.60
N VAL A 302 0.55 0.16 -20.45
CA VAL A 302 0.51 -1.20 -19.89
C VAL A 302 0.12 -1.16 -18.41
N ILE A 303 0.74 -0.27 -17.63
CA ILE A 303 0.45 -0.09 -16.21
C ILE A 303 -1.01 0.35 -16.02
N LEU A 304 -1.51 1.27 -16.85
CA LEU A 304 -2.87 1.77 -16.77
C LEU A 304 -3.90 0.67 -17.05
N VAL A 305 -3.70 -0.12 -18.11
CA VAL A 305 -4.57 -1.28 -18.42
C VAL A 305 -4.59 -2.25 -17.24
N TRP A 306 -3.44 -2.57 -16.66
CA TRP A 306 -3.37 -3.41 -15.47
C TRP A 306 -4.15 -2.82 -14.28
N GLN A 307 -3.99 -1.52 -13.99
CA GLN A 307 -4.70 -0.87 -12.90
C GLN A 307 -6.22 -0.86 -13.11
N ILE A 308 -6.70 -0.61 -14.34
CA ILE A 308 -8.13 -0.64 -14.68
C ILE A 308 -8.69 -2.05 -14.50
N LEU A 309 -8.03 -3.07 -15.07
CA LEU A 309 -8.49 -4.45 -14.97
C LEU A 309 -8.48 -4.92 -13.51
N TYR A 310 -7.40 -4.68 -12.78
CA TYR A 310 -7.30 -5.04 -11.37
C TYR A 310 -8.36 -4.34 -10.52
N ALA A 311 -8.58 -3.04 -10.74
CA ALA A 311 -9.63 -2.29 -10.04
C ALA A 311 -11.03 -2.82 -10.38
N PHE A 312 -11.29 -3.14 -11.65
CA PHE A 312 -12.56 -3.72 -12.08
C PHE A 312 -12.82 -5.07 -11.39
N PHE A 313 -11.88 -6.01 -11.43
CA PHE A 313 -12.05 -7.32 -10.80
C PHE A 313 -12.11 -7.27 -9.27
N SER A 314 -11.43 -6.30 -8.64
CA SER A 314 -11.37 -6.21 -7.18
C SER A 314 -12.55 -5.45 -6.57
N TYR A 315 -13.03 -4.39 -7.23
CA TYR A 315 -14.00 -3.47 -6.63
C TYR A 315 -15.42 -3.59 -7.18
N THR A 316 -15.64 -4.23 -8.34
CA THR A 316 -17.01 -4.33 -8.91
C THR A 316 -17.98 -5.09 -8.01
N GLU A 317 -17.52 -6.19 -7.37
CA GLU A 317 -18.33 -6.92 -6.39
C GLU A 317 -18.69 -6.04 -5.18
N VAL A 318 -17.71 -5.29 -4.69
CA VAL A 318 -17.88 -4.39 -3.54
C VAL A 318 -18.86 -3.26 -3.84
N ILE A 319 -18.81 -2.68 -5.04
CA ILE A 319 -19.75 -1.64 -5.50
C ILE A 319 -21.19 -2.19 -5.49
N LYS A 320 -21.39 -3.43 -5.94
CA LYS A 320 -22.72 -4.05 -5.99
C LYS A 320 -23.22 -4.42 -4.60
N ARG A 321 -22.34 -4.94 -3.73
CA ARG A 321 -22.72 -5.52 -2.44
C ARG A 321 -22.80 -4.48 -1.32
N GLU A 322 -21.79 -3.63 -1.18
CA GLU A 322 -21.68 -2.67 -0.11
C GLU A 322 -20.97 -1.39 -0.60
N PRO A 323 -21.65 -0.50 -1.35
CA PRO A 323 -21.03 0.70 -1.90
C PRO A 323 -20.54 1.68 -0.80
N GLY A 324 -21.11 1.59 0.41
CA GLY A 324 -20.67 2.38 1.56
C GLY A 324 -19.25 2.06 2.03
N SER A 325 -18.73 0.87 1.74
CA SER A 325 -17.36 0.47 2.10
C SER A 325 -16.28 1.29 1.35
N LEU A 326 -16.56 1.72 0.12
CA LEU A 326 -15.68 2.63 -0.65
C LEU A 326 -15.64 4.05 -0.05
N GLY A 327 -16.71 4.43 0.65
CA GLY A 327 -16.77 5.68 1.42
C GLY A 327 -16.03 5.61 2.76
N ALA A 328 -15.69 4.41 3.23
CA ALA A 328 -14.81 4.25 4.39
C ALA A 328 -13.45 4.84 4.05
N ARG A 329 -12.78 5.44 5.04
CA ARG A 329 -11.49 6.09 4.84
C ARG A 329 -10.38 5.23 5.45
N CYS A 330 -9.20 5.22 4.86
CA CYS A 330 -7.98 4.63 5.37
C CYS A 330 -6.91 5.70 5.66
N TRP A 331 -5.90 5.29 6.43
CA TRP A 331 -4.65 6.04 6.52
C TRP A 331 -3.93 6.02 5.17
N SER A 332 -3.82 7.19 4.57
CA SER A 332 -3.08 7.39 3.32
C SER A 332 -1.61 6.95 3.41
N LEU A 333 -1.00 6.70 2.26
CA LEU A 333 0.44 6.42 2.19
C LEU A 333 1.29 7.62 2.67
N TYR A 334 0.86 8.85 2.37
CA TYR A 334 1.53 10.06 2.86
C TYR A 334 1.46 10.16 4.38
N GLY A 335 0.27 9.98 4.96
CA GLY A 335 0.05 9.98 6.40
C GLY A 335 0.86 8.90 7.11
N ARG A 336 1.01 7.72 6.50
CA ARG A 336 1.88 6.65 7.03
C ARG A 336 3.36 7.04 7.07
N CYS A 337 3.84 7.87 6.15
CA CYS A 337 5.22 8.39 6.20
C CYS A 337 5.34 9.57 7.17
N TYR A 338 4.35 10.46 7.19
CA TYR A 338 4.34 11.68 8.01
C TYR A 338 4.21 11.40 9.51
N LEU A 339 3.37 10.43 9.90
CA LEU A 339 3.09 10.09 11.30
C LEU A 339 4.09 9.07 11.90
N ARG A 340 5.05 8.62 11.11
CA ARG A 340 6.03 7.61 11.48
C ARG A 340 7.20 8.24 12.22
N HIS A 341 7.60 7.65 13.35
CA HIS A 341 8.82 8.03 14.04
C HIS A 341 10.05 7.44 13.35
N PHE A 342 11.21 8.03 13.61
CA PHE A 342 12.47 7.40 13.24
C PHE A 342 12.67 6.10 14.01
N ASN A 343 13.25 5.09 13.34
CA ASN A 343 13.47 3.76 13.91
C ASN A 343 12.21 3.03 14.39
N GLU A 344 11.04 3.37 13.87
CA GLU A 344 9.79 2.66 14.15
C GLU A 344 9.52 1.55 13.13
N LEU A 345 9.21 0.34 13.58
CA LEU A 345 8.86 -0.79 12.72
C LEU A 345 7.44 -0.68 12.17
N ASP A 346 7.16 -1.39 11.08
CA ASP A 346 5.86 -1.26 10.40
C ASP A 346 4.68 -1.72 11.29
N HIS A 347 4.90 -2.73 12.13
CA HIS A 347 3.86 -3.25 13.02
C HIS A 347 3.55 -2.32 14.20
N GLU A 348 4.57 -1.62 14.71
CA GLU A 348 4.43 -0.60 15.75
C GLU A 348 3.61 0.59 15.23
N LEU A 349 3.97 1.07 14.04
CA LEU A 349 3.20 2.10 13.33
C LEU A 349 1.76 1.65 13.09
N MET A 350 1.55 0.44 12.54
CA MET A 350 0.20 -0.08 12.29
C MET A 350 -0.60 -0.24 13.59
N SER A 351 0.03 -0.61 14.71
CA SER A 351 -0.63 -0.71 16.01
C SER A 351 -1.17 0.66 16.46
N ARG A 352 -0.36 1.72 16.37
CA ARG A 352 -0.77 3.10 16.66
C ARG A 352 -1.90 3.57 15.74
N LEU A 353 -1.73 3.41 14.44
CA LEU A 353 -2.72 3.83 13.44
C LEU A 353 -4.04 3.06 13.58
N SER A 354 -3.99 1.77 13.94
CA SER A 354 -5.19 0.96 14.18
C SER A 354 -5.96 1.43 15.42
N LYS A 355 -5.26 1.77 16.51
CA LYS A 355 -5.87 2.34 17.72
C LYS A 355 -6.50 3.71 17.44
N GLY A 356 -5.82 4.55 16.66
CA GLY A 356 -6.32 5.87 16.24
C GLY A 356 -7.43 5.85 15.16
N TYR A 357 -7.70 4.70 14.53
CA TYR A 357 -8.61 4.61 13.39
C TYR A 357 -10.06 4.93 13.75
N LYS A 358 -10.61 4.26 14.78
CA LYS A 358 -12.00 4.48 15.22
C LYS A 358 -12.30 5.93 15.62
N PRO A 359 -11.48 6.59 16.49
CA PRO A 359 -11.74 7.98 16.86
C PRO A 359 -11.57 8.94 15.67
N ALA A 360 -10.62 8.69 14.77
CA ALA A 360 -10.45 9.50 13.57
C ALA A 360 -11.59 9.36 12.56
N SER A 361 -12.12 8.16 12.37
CA SER A 361 -13.31 7.94 11.54
C SER A 361 -14.53 8.68 12.10
N LYS A 362 -14.78 8.59 13.41
CA LYS A 362 -15.86 9.36 14.08
C LYS A 362 -15.67 10.86 13.91
N TYR A 363 -14.45 11.36 14.07
CA TYR A 363 -14.13 12.77 13.89
C TYR A 363 -14.47 13.24 12.47
N MET A 364 -14.07 12.49 11.44
CA MET A 364 -14.38 12.85 10.05
C MET A 364 -15.88 12.81 9.73
N ASN A 365 -16.61 11.87 10.34
CA ASN A 365 -18.07 11.79 10.17
C ASN A 365 -18.82 12.96 10.82
N CYS A 366 -18.20 13.72 11.73
CA CYS A 366 -18.78 14.97 12.25
C CYS A 366 -18.84 16.09 11.19
N PHE A 367 -18.09 15.98 10.08
CA PHE A 367 -17.93 17.04 9.08
C PHE A 367 -18.54 16.68 7.72
N LEU A 368 -19.72 16.07 7.71
CA LEU A 368 -20.46 15.79 6.48
C LEU A 368 -21.07 17.07 5.89
N SER A 369 -21.04 17.19 4.56
CA SER A 369 -21.60 18.33 3.84
C SER A 369 -23.13 18.37 3.98
N PRO A 370 -23.72 19.47 4.49
CA PRO A 370 -25.17 19.61 4.57
C PRO A 370 -25.85 19.56 3.20
N LEU A 371 -25.22 20.15 2.17
CA LEU A 371 -25.73 20.13 0.80
C LEU A 371 -25.82 18.70 0.26
N LEU A 372 -24.74 17.92 0.44
CA LEU A 372 -24.70 16.52 0.01
C LEU A 372 -25.76 15.69 0.74
N THR A 373 -25.98 15.95 2.02
CA THR A 373 -27.01 15.26 2.83
C THR A 373 -28.42 15.55 2.31
N VAL A 374 -28.73 16.80 1.94
CA VAL A 374 -30.04 17.17 1.40
C VAL A 374 -30.27 16.51 0.04
N VAL A 375 -29.28 16.56 -0.85
CA VAL A 375 -29.35 15.91 -2.17
C VAL A 375 -29.54 14.40 -2.01
N ALA A 376 -28.73 13.75 -1.20
CA ALA A 376 -28.81 12.30 -0.98
C ALA A 376 -30.16 11.85 -0.42
N LYS A 377 -30.76 12.61 0.51
CA LYS A 377 -32.10 12.32 1.06
C LYS A 377 -33.18 12.40 -0.03
N ASN A 378 -33.17 13.44 -0.85
CA ASN A 378 -34.17 13.63 -1.90
C ASN A 378 -34.03 12.57 -3.01
N VAL A 379 -32.81 12.31 -3.47
CA VAL A 379 -32.55 11.27 -4.49
C VAL A 379 -32.95 9.89 -3.96
N ALA A 380 -32.61 9.55 -2.71
CA ALA A 380 -33.03 8.29 -2.09
C ALA A 380 -34.56 8.15 -1.99
N PHE A 381 -35.27 9.26 -1.72
CA PHE A 381 -36.73 9.25 -1.67
C PHE A 381 -37.34 8.97 -3.05
N PHE A 382 -36.92 9.69 -4.09
CA PHE A 382 -37.44 9.47 -5.45
C PHE A 382 -37.11 8.06 -5.97
N ALA A 383 -35.85 7.63 -5.87
CA ALA A 383 -35.44 6.29 -6.27
C ALA A 383 -36.17 5.19 -5.47
N GLY A 384 -36.34 5.40 -4.16
CA GLY A 384 -37.06 4.48 -3.28
C GLY A 384 -38.55 4.37 -3.60
N SER A 385 -39.20 5.48 -3.95
CA SER A 385 -40.61 5.48 -4.33
C SER A 385 -40.86 4.70 -5.62
N LEU A 386 -40.01 4.91 -6.64
CA LEU A 386 -40.10 4.17 -7.91
C LEU A 386 -39.81 2.68 -7.69
N LEU A 387 -38.77 2.35 -6.91
CA LEU A 387 -38.43 0.97 -6.58
C LEU A 387 -39.56 0.27 -5.82
N ALA A 388 -40.20 0.94 -4.87
CA ALA A 388 -41.30 0.37 -4.09
C ALA A 388 -42.51 0.01 -4.98
N VAL A 389 -42.85 0.87 -5.95
CA VAL A 389 -43.91 0.59 -6.93
C VAL A 389 -43.55 -0.60 -7.81
N LEU A 390 -42.32 -0.66 -8.34
CA LEU A 390 -41.86 -1.79 -9.15
C LEU A 390 -41.88 -3.09 -8.35
N ILE A 391 -41.41 -3.08 -7.10
CA ILE A 391 -41.46 -4.26 -6.22
C ILE A 391 -42.91 -4.70 -5.98
N ALA A 392 -43.81 -3.76 -5.68
CA ALA A 392 -45.22 -4.09 -5.45
C ALA A 392 -45.88 -4.72 -6.69
N LEU A 393 -45.59 -4.19 -7.89
CA LEU A 393 -46.07 -4.78 -9.15
C LEU A 393 -45.49 -6.18 -9.39
N THR A 394 -44.20 -6.40 -9.12
CA THR A 394 -43.58 -7.74 -9.26
C THR A 394 -44.10 -8.77 -8.26
N ILE A 395 -44.58 -8.33 -7.08
CA ILE A 395 -45.21 -9.21 -6.10
C ILE A 395 -46.66 -9.52 -6.49
N TYR A 396 -47.36 -8.54 -7.08
CA TYR A 396 -48.72 -8.74 -7.57
C TYR A 396 -48.76 -9.68 -8.77
N ASP A 397 -47.82 -9.50 -9.70
CA ASP A 397 -47.68 -10.30 -10.91
C ASP A 397 -46.20 -10.48 -11.26
N GLU A 398 -45.75 -11.73 -11.26
CA GLU A 398 -44.36 -12.09 -11.56
C GLU A 398 -43.99 -11.79 -13.03
N ASP A 399 -44.97 -11.75 -13.94
CA ASP A 399 -44.75 -11.49 -15.36
C ASP A 399 -44.16 -10.10 -15.63
N VAL A 400 -44.29 -9.17 -14.67
CA VAL A 400 -43.67 -7.85 -14.70
C VAL A 400 -42.14 -7.93 -14.78
N LEU A 401 -41.51 -8.99 -14.26
CA LEU A 401 -40.06 -9.20 -14.36
C LEU A 401 -39.58 -9.50 -15.79
N SER A 402 -40.46 -10.02 -16.64
CA SER A 402 -40.15 -10.33 -18.04
C SER A 402 -40.17 -9.10 -18.96
N VAL A 403 -40.76 -7.98 -18.48
CA VAL A 403 -40.85 -6.73 -19.23
C VAL A 403 -39.47 -6.10 -19.39
N GLU A 404 -39.23 -5.52 -20.57
CA GLU A 404 -37.97 -4.90 -20.93
C GLU A 404 -37.51 -3.89 -19.87
N HIS A 405 -36.22 -3.97 -19.52
CA HIS A 405 -35.55 -3.10 -18.54
C HIS A 405 -36.08 -3.09 -17.10
N VAL A 406 -37.13 -3.82 -16.72
CA VAL A 406 -37.65 -3.81 -15.34
C VAL A 406 -36.60 -4.32 -14.36
N LEU A 407 -35.98 -5.47 -14.64
CA LEU A 407 -34.93 -6.04 -13.79
C LEU A 407 -33.68 -5.12 -13.71
N SER A 408 -33.27 -4.53 -14.84
CA SER A 408 -32.18 -3.54 -14.88
C SER A 408 -32.51 -2.28 -14.07
N SER A 409 -33.77 -1.84 -14.09
CA SER A 409 -34.22 -0.66 -13.37
C SER A 409 -34.27 -0.92 -11.87
N ILE A 410 -34.81 -2.07 -11.45
CA ILE A 410 -34.83 -2.50 -10.03
C ILE A 410 -33.40 -2.55 -9.48
N THR A 411 -32.47 -3.16 -10.22
CA THR A 411 -31.06 -3.28 -9.79
C THR A 411 -30.36 -1.92 -9.72
N LEU A 412 -30.51 -1.06 -10.73
CA LEU A 412 -29.90 0.27 -10.74
C LEU A 412 -30.48 1.18 -9.65
N LEU A 413 -31.80 1.17 -9.45
CA LEU A 413 -32.46 1.91 -8.37
C LEU A 413 -32.02 1.41 -6.99
N GLY A 414 -31.87 0.10 -6.83
CA GLY A 414 -31.32 -0.50 -5.61
C GLY A 414 -29.92 0.01 -5.28
N VAL A 415 -29.00 0.00 -6.26
CA VAL A 415 -27.64 0.55 -6.11
C VAL A 415 -27.68 2.06 -5.83
N CYS A 416 -28.53 2.82 -6.52
CA CYS A 416 -28.67 4.26 -6.29
C CYS A 416 -29.11 4.56 -4.85
N ILE A 417 -30.07 3.81 -4.31
CA ILE A 417 -30.56 3.98 -2.93
C ILE A 417 -29.46 3.63 -1.91
N THR A 418 -28.74 2.53 -2.10
CA THR A 418 -27.67 2.13 -1.17
C THR A 418 -26.52 3.14 -1.17
N VAL A 419 -26.14 3.67 -2.34
CA VAL A 419 -25.16 4.75 -2.46
C VAL A 419 -25.66 6.01 -1.73
N CYS A 420 -26.88 6.46 -2.01
CA CYS A 420 -27.44 7.66 -1.37
C CYS A 420 -27.53 7.53 0.14
N ARG A 421 -27.92 6.34 0.65
CA ARG A 421 -27.96 6.07 2.09
C ARG A 421 -26.58 6.12 2.75
N SER A 422 -25.50 5.81 2.02
CA SER A 422 -24.13 5.92 2.56
C SER A 422 -23.70 7.36 2.86
N PHE A 423 -24.31 8.35 2.19
CA PHE A 423 -24.06 9.78 2.42
C PHE A 423 -24.96 10.41 3.50
N ILE A 424 -25.96 9.69 4.02
CA ILE A 424 -26.86 10.21 5.06
C ILE A 424 -26.25 9.90 6.44
N PRO A 425 -25.87 10.91 7.24
CA PRO A 425 -25.38 10.67 8.59
C PRO A 425 -26.44 10.05 9.50
N ASP A 426 -25.98 9.33 10.52
CA ASP A 426 -26.82 8.89 11.62
C ASP A 426 -27.36 10.10 12.41
N LYS A 427 -28.67 10.06 12.70
CA LYS A 427 -29.40 11.13 13.40
C LYS A 427 -28.94 11.31 14.84
N HIS A 428 -28.40 10.27 15.47
CA HIS A 428 -28.01 10.27 16.89
C HIS A 428 -26.50 10.44 17.11
N MET A 429 -25.77 10.95 16.12
CA MET A 429 -24.33 11.22 16.23
C MET A 429 -24.04 12.34 17.23
N VAL A 430 -23.24 12.02 18.25
CA VAL A 430 -22.77 13.00 19.25
C VAL A 430 -21.65 13.87 18.65
N PHE A 431 -21.83 15.19 18.68
CA PHE A 431 -20.86 16.14 18.14
C PHE A 431 -19.83 16.58 19.19
N CYS A 432 -18.69 15.88 19.26
CA CYS A 432 -17.58 16.19 20.18
C CYS A 432 -16.20 16.17 19.46
N PRO A 433 -15.95 17.06 18.48
CA PRO A 433 -14.73 17.02 17.67
C PRO A 433 -13.45 17.29 18.50
N GLU A 434 -13.51 18.13 19.53
CA GLU A 434 -12.34 18.50 20.33
C GLU A 434 -11.81 17.33 21.17
N GLN A 435 -12.70 16.57 21.81
CA GLN A 435 -12.36 15.39 22.59
C GLN A 435 -11.82 14.28 21.69
N LEU A 436 -12.48 14.03 20.55
CA LEU A 436 -12.02 13.06 19.55
C LEU A 436 -10.59 13.40 19.08
N LEU A 437 -10.30 14.69 18.86
CA LEU A 437 -8.98 15.13 18.44
C LEU A 437 -7.88 14.89 19.51
N ARG A 438 -8.18 15.03 20.82
CA ARG A 438 -7.22 14.62 21.89
C ARG A 438 -6.91 13.14 21.81
N VAL A 439 -7.95 12.32 21.67
CA VAL A 439 -7.81 10.87 21.62
C VAL A 439 -7.04 10.45 20.37
N ILE A 440 -7.27 11.10 19.24
CA ILE A 440 -6.49 10.88 18.01
C ILE A 440 -5.03 11.25 18.26
N LEU A 441 -4.75 12.44 18.78
CA LEU A 441 -3.39 12.93 19.06
C LEU A 441 -2.64 11.98 20.01
N ALA A 442 -3.30 11.48 21.05
CA ALA A 442 -2.74 10.51 21.99
C ALA A 442 -2.28 9.19 21.33
N HIS A 443 -2.79 8.86 20.14
CA HIS A 443 -2.38 7.68 19.39
C HIS A 443 -1.40 8.00 18.23
N ILE A 444 -1.61 9.13 17.52
CA ILE A 444 -0.80 9.46 16.34
C ILE A 444 0.45 10.28 16.66
N HIS A 445 0.53 10.91 17.83
CA HIS A 445 1.67 11.68 18.37
C HIS A 445 2.10 12.93 17.57
N TYR A 446 1.80 13.02 16.28
CA TYR A 446 2.13 14.14 15.43
C TYR A 446 0.87 14.89 15.00
N MET A 447 0.91 16.22 15.12
CA MET A 447 -0.15 17.13 14.70
C MET A 447 0.46 18.51 14.42
N PRO A 448 0.03 19.22 13.36
CA PRO A 448 0.49 20.58 13.13
C PRO A 448 0.13 21.54 14.27
N ASP A 449 1.05 22.46 14.61
CA ASP A 449 0.89 23.38 15.75
C ASP A 449 -0.36 24.27 15.65
N HIS A 450 -0.73 24.68 14.43
CA HIS A 450 -1.91 25.52 14.20
C HIS A 450 -3.23 24.84 14.60
N TRP A 451 -3.28 23.51 14.71
CA TRP A 451 -4.48 22.81 15.21
C TRP A 451 -4.63 22.92 16.73
N GLN A 452 -3.54 23.19 17.47
CA GLN A 452 -3.58 23.47 18.91
C GLN A 452 -4.16 24.86 19.22
N GLY A 453 -4.16 25.81 18.27
CA GLY A 453 -4.75 27.14 18.45
C GLY A 453 -6.28 27.18 18.26
N VAL A 454 -6.80 26.32 17.38
CA VAL A 454 -8.26 26.12 17.20
C VAL A 454 -8.89 25.59 18.50
N TYR A 455 -8.10 24.81 19.23
CA TYR A 455 -8.32 24.30 20.58
C TYR A 455 -8.69 25.36 21.62
N SER A 456 -7.93 26.46 21.66
CA SER A 456 -8.10 27.51 22.68
C SER A 456 -9.14 28.55 22.28
N ARG A 457 -9.35 28.79 20.97
CA ARG A 457 -10.34 29.75 20.47
C ARG A 457 -11.78 29.20 20.46
N GLY A 458 -11.95 27.89 20.39
CA GLY A 458 -13.26 27.22 20.58
C GLY A 458 -13.74 27.31 22.02
N ALA A 459 -12.83 27.12 22.99
CA ALA A 459 -13.12 27.23 24.42
C ALA A 459 -13.46 28.67 24.87
N ASN A 460 -12.93 29.69 24.20
CA ASN A 460 -13.17 31.11 24.54
C ASN A 460 -14.32 31.80 23.75
N LYS A 461 -15.10 31.08 22.93
CA LYS A 461 -16.25 31.66 22.23
C LYS A 461 -17.52 30.83 22.39
N SER A 462 -18.13 30.98 23.56
CA SER A 462 -19.59 30.94 23.74
C SER A 462 -20.23 32.21 23.19
N SER A 463 -20.17 32.44 21.88
CA SER A 463 -20.93 33.52 21.27
C SER A 463 -21.28 33.14 19.84
N GLY A 464 -22.59 33.08 19.59
CA GLY A 464 -23.16 32.74 18.30
C GLY A 464 -22.60 33.65 17.22
N ASP A 465 -21.98 33.03 16.22
CA ASP A 465 -21.90 33.67 14.92
C ASP A 465 -21.93 32.63 13.82
N ARG A 466 -22.83 32.89 12.87
CA ARG A 466 -23.34 32.00 11.83
C ARG A 466 -22.41 31.99 10.60
N GLY A 467 -21.10 32.20 10.84
CA GLY A 467 -20.05 32.38 9.83
C GLY A 467 -19.05 31.21 9.69
N ARG A 468 -19.24 30.08 10.38
CA ARG A 468 -18.37 28.90 10.24
C ARG A 468 -18.79 27.99 9.08
N ARG A 469 -18.77 28.51 7.86
CA ARG A 469 -18.68 27.69 6.65
C ARG A 469 -17.27 27.88 6.10
N HIS A 470 -16.58 26.80 5.73
CA HIS A 470 -15.19 26.78 5.20
C HIS A 470 -14.04 26.69 6.21
N MET A 471 -14.21 26.03 7.35
CA MET A 471 -13.07 25.73 8.24
C MET A 471 -12.91 24.22 8.37
N PHE A 472 -12.50 23.58 7.27
CA PHE A 472 -11.86 22.23 7.15
C PHE A 472 -11.60 21.81 5.69
N LEU A 473 -11.88 22.68 4.72
CA LEU A 473 -11.07 22.74 3.50
C LEU A 473 -9.79 23.48 3.91
N CYS A 474 -8.78 22.72 4.32
CA CYS A 474 -7.47 23.28 4.63
C CYS A 474 -6.91 23.88 3.34
N PRO A 475 -6.51 25.15 3.28
CA PRO A 475 -5.77 25.72 2.15
C PRO A 475 -4.43 25.00 1.91
N ASP A 476 -3.96 24.23 2.90
CA ASP A 476 -2.61 23.68 2.98
C ASP A 476 -2.53 22.13 2.88
N GLY A 477 -3.49 21.47 2.21
CA GLY A 477 -3.33 20.08 1.78
C GLY A 477 -3.32 18.99 2.87
N HIS A 478 -3.61 19.29 4.14
CA HIS A 478 -3.52 18.30 5.23
C HIS A 478 -4.68 17.28 5.31
N GLN A 479 -5.63 17.28 4.36
CA GLN A 479 -6.49 16.11 4.10
C GLN A 479 -5.68 14.89 3.61
N ALA A 480 -4.40 15.10 3.27
CA ALA A 480 -3.48 14.09 2.76
C ALA A 480 -3.25 12.88 3.65
N ALA A 481 -3.53 12.94 4.96
CA ALA A 481 -3.30 11.82 5.87
C ALA A 481 -4.41 10.75 5.81
N TRP A 482 -5.59 11.09 5.29
CA TRP A 482 -6.79 10.26 5.27
C TRP A 482 -7.42 10.21 3.87
N THR A 483 -7.39 9.03 3.24
CA THR A 483 -7.90 8.80 1.87
C THR A 483 -9.07 7.81 1.89
N PRO A 484 -9.95 7.76 0.87
CA PRO A 484 -10.91 6.66 0.74
C PRO A 484 -10.22 5.29 0.70
N CYS A 485 -10.84 4.27 1.29
CA CYS A 485 -10.40 2.87 1.27
C CYS A 485 -10.51 2.29 -0.15
N GLY A 486 -9.60 2.69 -1.03
CA GLY A 486 -9.38 2.07 -2.34
C GLY A 486 -8.14 1.18 -2.36
N GLU A 487 -7.64 0.72 -1.22
CA GLU A 487 -6.51 -0.20 -1.14
C GLU A 487 -7.00 -1.57 -0.67
N GLY A 488 -7.00 -2.54 -1.60
CA GLY A 488 -6.87 -3.94 -1.21
C GLY A 488 -5.57 -4.10 -0.42
N ARG A 489 -5.59 -4.91 0.64
CA ARG A 489 -4.37 -5.40 1.28
C ARG A 489 -3.61 -6.28 0.28
N THR A 490 -2.83 -5.66 -0.59
CA THR A 490 -1.70 -6.29 -1.25
C THR A 490 -0.48 -5.89 -0.45
N HIS A 491 0.15 -6.91 0.15
CA HIS A 491 1.33 -6.78 1.00
C HIS A 491 2.59 -6.68 0.17
#